data_AF-G9KFQ5-F1
#
_entry.id   AF-G9KFQ5-F1
#
_cell.length_a   1.000
_cell.length_b   1.000
_cell.length_c   1.000
_cell.angle_alpha   90.00
_cell.angle_beta   90.00
_cell.angle_gamma   90.00
#
_symmetry.space_group_name_H-M   'P 1'
#
loop_
_entity.id
_entity.type
_entity.pdbx_description
1 polymer ?
#
loop_
_entity_poly.entity_id
_entity_poly.type
_entity_poly.pdbx_seq_one_letter_code
_entity_poly.pdbx_strand_id
1 'polypeptide(L)'
;IFQNLTKKQRQTLRKMVIDMVLATDMSKHMSLLADLKTMVETKKVTSSGVLLLDNYTDRIQVLRNMVHCADLSNPTKSLELYRQWTDRIMEEFFQQGDKERERGMEISPMCDKHTASVEKSQVGFIDYIVHPLWETWADLVQPDAQDILDTLEDNRNWYQSMIPQSPSPPLDEQNRDCQGLMEKFQFELTLEEEDSEGPDKEGEGHNYFSSTKTLCVIDPDHRDSLGETDGDTGAEDKSPIDT
;
A
#
# COMPACT_ATOMS: atom_id res chain seq x y z
N ILE A 1 -10.00 17.44 30.46
CA ILE A 1 -9.19 16.26 30.85
C ILE A 1 -7.75 16.57 31.27
N PHE A 2 -7.08 17.63 30.82
CA PHE A 2 -5.65 17.91 31.13
C PHE A 2 -5.38 18.91 32.27
N GLN A 3 -6.37 19.21 33.11
CA GLN A 3 -6.27 20.30 34.11
C GLN A 3 -5.20 20.08 35.18
N ASN A 4 -4.88 18.81 35.49
CA ASN A 4 -3.90 18.43 36.52
C ASN A 4 -2.47 18.24 35.96
N LEU A 5 -2.26 18.46 34.65
CA LEU A 5 -0.92 18.39 34.06
C LEU A 5 -0.14 19.69 34.30
N THR A 6 1.14 19.55 34.64
CA THR A 6 2.05 20.70 34.72
C THR A 6 2.12 21.44 33.38
N LYS A 7 2.55 22.71 33.40
CA LYS A 7 2.70 23.51 32.17
C LYS A 7 3.61 22.82 31.15
N LYS A 8 4.73 22.26 31.59
CA LYS A 8 5.69 21.54 30.73
C LYS A 8 5.05 20.30 30.11
N GLN A 9 4.34 19.48 30.89
CA GLN A 9 3.63 18.31 30.36
C GLN A 9 2.58 18.69 29.32
N ARG A 10 1.80 19.76 29.55
CA ARG A 10 0.81 20.24 28.57
C ARG A 10 1.47 20.72 27.27
N GLN A 11 2.61 21.40 27.35
CA GLN A 11 3.36 21.83 26.16
C GLN A 11 3.90 20.64 25.38
N THR A 12 4.51 19.66 26.05
CA THR A 12 5.00 18.43 25.40
C THR A 12 3.86 17.63 24.77
N LEU A 13 2.78 17.40 25.51
CA LEU A 13 1.59 16.70 25.00
C LEU A 13 1.02 17.41 23.78
N ARG A 14 0.83 18.74 23.86
CA ARG A 14 0.30 19.53 22.75
C ARG A 14 1.18 19.38 21.50
N LYS A 15 2.51 19.47 21.66
CA LYS A 15 3.44 19.28 20.54
C LYS A 15 3.28 17.89 19.93
N MET A 16 3.29 16.83 20.74
CA MET A 16 3.16 15.46 20.24
C MET A 16 1.82 15.22 19.53
N VAL A 17 0.71 15.70 20.10
CA VAL A 17 -0.62 15.55 19.49
C VAL A 17 -0.70 16.29 18.15
N ILE A 18 -0.17 17.51 18.06
CA ILE A 18 -0.12 18.24 16.79
C ILE A 18 0.72 17.46 15.76
N ASP A 19 1.92 17.01 16.16
CA ASP A 19 2.82 16.26 15.29
C ASP A 19 2.15 14.96 14.77
N MET A 20 1.34 14.28 15.59
CA MET A 20 0.61 13.06 15.20
C MET A 20 -0.60 13.34 14.30
N VAL A 21 -1.42 14.34 14.62
CA VAL A 21 -2.62 14.66 13.81
C VAL A 21 -2.22 15.18 12.43
N LEU A 22 -1.19 16.02 12.33
CA LEU A 22 -0.70 16.47 11.02
C LEU A 22 -0.06 15.34 10.19
N ALA A 23 0.22 14.18 10.81
CA ALA A 23 0.77 13.02 10.13
C ALA A 23 -0.32 12.10 9.53
N THR A 24 -1.60 12.32 9.83
CA THR A 24 -2.69 11.53 9.23
C THR A 24 -3.10 12.06 7.85
N ASP A 25 -2.52 13.19 7.44
CA ASP A 25 -2.65 13.75 6.09
C ASP A 25 -2.05 12.76 5.07
N MET A 26 -2.85 12.34 4.10
CA MET A 26 -2.46 11.32 3.12
C MET A 26 -1.40 11.81 2.15
N SER A 27 -1.31 13.11 1.87
CA SER A 27 -0.19 13.71 1.13
C SER A 27 1.17 13.41 1.78
N LYS A 28 1.21 13.20 3.10
CA LYS A 28 2.45 12.90 3.84
C LYS A 28 2.75 11.40 3.96
N HIS A 29 1.86 10.52 3.50
CA HIS A 29 2.03 9.07 3.62
C HIS A 29 3.39 8.59 3.11
N MET A 30 3.80 8.99 1.90
CA MET A 30 5.04 8.49 1.30
C MET A 30 6.28 8.93 2.07
N SER A 31 6.28 10.16 2.62
CA SER A 31 7.36 10.65 3.47
C SER A 31 7.44 9.88 4.79
N LEU A 32 6.29 9.60 5.43
CA LEU A 32 6.23 8.82 6.66
C LEU A 32 6.71 7.38 6.46
N LEU A 33 6.32 6.77 5.34
CA LEU A 33 6.74 5.41 4.97
C LEU A 33 8.25 5.34 4.70
N ALA A 34 8.81 6.31 3.98
CA ALA A 34 10.25 6.37 3.73
C ALA A 34 11.04 6.50 5.04
N ASP A 35 10.63 7.42 5.91
CA ASP A 35 11.24 7.60 7.23
C ASP A 35 11.15 6.32 8.06
N LEU A 36 9.98 5.63 8.05
CA LEU A 36 9.78 4.38 8.76
C LEU A 36 10.71 3.26 8.23
N LYS A 37 10.87 3.14 6.91
CA LYS A 37 11.82 2.18 6.30
C LYS A 37 13.25 2.43 6.76
N THR A 38 13.70 3.69 6.74
CA THR A 38 15.03 4.06 7.27
C THR A 38 15.18 3.71 8.76
N MET A 39 14.12 3.86 9.54
CA MET A 39 14.13 3.45 10.95
C MET A 39 14.24 1.93 11.11
N VAL A 40 13.56 1.14 10.29
CA VAL A 40 13.67 -0.33 10.29
C VAL A 40 15.10 -0.77 9.99
N GLU A 41 15.77 -0.15 9.01
CA GLU A 41 17.15 -0.46 8.64
C GLU A 41 18.16 -0.15 9.77
N THR A 42 17.86 0.87 10.58
CA THR A 42 18.74 1.34 11.65
C THR A 42 18.29 0.90 13.05
N LYS A 43 17.26 0.05 13.13
CA LYS A 43 16.62 -0.33 14.40
C LYS A 43 17.62 -0.99 15.35
N LYS A 44 17.58 -0.57 16.61
CA LYS A 44 18.32 -1.20 17.70
C LYS A 44 17.33 -1.93 18.59
N VAL A 45 17.58 -3.20 18.85
CA VAL A 45 16.78 -4.01 19.76
C VAL A 45 17.60 -4.39 20.99
N THR A 46 16.95 -4.47 22.14
CA THR A 46 17.55 -5.04 23.33
C THR A 46 17.78 -6.55 23.16
N SER A 47 18.51 -7.16 24.09
CA SER A 47 18.64 -8.63 24.16
C SER A 47 17.30 -9.35 24.36
N SER A 48 16.25 -8.64 24.78
CA SER A 48 14.89 -9.16 24.93
C SER A 48 13.99 -8.86 23.73
N GLY A 49 14.55 -8.33 22.62
CA GLY A 49 13.78 -8.02 21.40
C GLY A 49 13.00 -6.70 21.44
N VAL A 50 13.16 -5.87 22.46
CA VAL A 50 12.42 -4.60 22.60
C VAL A 50 13.12 -3.49 21.81
N LEU A 51 12.35 -2.73 21.03
CA LEU A 51 12.85 -1.59 20.25
C LEU A 51 13.40 -0.48 21.17
N LEU A 52 14.62 -0.01 20.88
CA LEU A 52 15.27 1.08 21.60
C LEU A 52 15.07 2.40 20.86
N LEU A 53 14.40 3.35 21.53
CA LEU A 53 14.09 4.69 21.01
C LEU A 53 14.63 5.76 21.96
N ASP A 54 15.93 6.05 21.81
CA ASP A 54 16.70 6.84 22.78
C ASP A 54 16.32 8.33 22.76
N ASN A 55 15.98 8.86 21.58
CA ASN A 55 15.74 10.29 21.40
C ASN A 55 14.25 10.62 21.14
N TYR A 56 13.90 11.91 21.25
CA TYR A 56 12.51 12.36 21.03
C TYR A 56 12.06 12.15 19.58
N THR A 57 12.95 12.38 18.61
CA THR A 57 12.67 12.28 17.17
C THR A 57 12.23 10.87 16.79
N ASP A 58 12.98 9.85 17.21
CA ASP A 58 12.64 8.45 16.93
C ASP A 58 11.28 8.10 17.57
N ARG A 59 11.07 8.50 18.83
CA ARG A 59 9.81 8.24 19.54
C ARG A 59 8.61 8.89 18.86
N ILE A 60 8.72 10.14 18.44
CA ILE A 60 7.59 10.82 17.78
C ILE A 60 7.34 10.26 16.38
N GLN A 61 8.38 9.85 15.66
CA GLN A 61 8.24 9.22 14.35
C GLN A 61 7.50 7.87 14.43
N VAL A 62 7.82 7.03 15.42
CA VAL A 62 7.07 5.78 15.68
C VAL A 62 5.62 6.10 16.04
N LEU A 63 5.36 7.09 16.91
CA LEU A 63 4.00 7.45 17.31
C LEU A 63 3.16 8.00 16.14
N ARG A 64 3.76 8.80 15.26
CA ARG A 64 3.10 9.28 14.02
C ARG A 64 2.70 8.10 13.13
N ASN A 65 3.64 7.19 12.85
CA ASN A 65 3.35 5.99 12.06
C ASN A 65 2.34 5.05 12.73
N MET A 66 2.37 4.92 14.06
CA MET A 66 1.41 4.10 14.81
C MET A 66 -0.02 4.63 14.65
N VAL A 67 -0.21 5.95 14.78
CA VAL A 67 -1.52 6.58 14.55
C VAL A 67 -1.95 6.45 13.09
N HIS A 68 -1.01 6.61 12.15
CA HIS A 68 -1.28 6.45 10.72
C HIS A 68 -1.69 5.01 10.36
N CYS A 69 -0.99 4.01 10.90
CA CYS A 69 -1.40 2.60 10.76
C CYS A 69 -2.79 2.38 11.35
N ALA A 70 -3.10 2.98 12.50
CA ALA A 70 -4.41 2.86 13.11
C ALA A 70 -5.52 3.47 12.23
N ASP A 71 -5.25 4.61 11.59
CA ASP A 71 -6.17 5.25 10.62
C ASP A 71 -6.38 4.37 9.37
N LEU A 72 -5.29 3.78 8.87
CA LEU A 72 -5.28 2.87 7.73
C LEU A 72 -5.44 1.39 8.11
N SER A 73 -6.16 1.11 9.21
CA SER A 73 -6.29 -0.25 9.75
C SER A 73 -7.54 -0.99 9.30
N ASN A 74 -8.45 -0.35 8.55
CA ASN A 74 -9.71 -0.99 8.14
C ASN A 74 -9.48 -2.31 7.39
N PRO A 75 -8.56 -2.38 6.40
CA PRO A 75 -8.32 -3.61 5.64
C PRO A 75 -7.65 -4.73 6.44
N THR A 76 -7.15 -4.45 7.65
CA THR A 76 -6.48 -5.44 8.49
C THR A 76 -7.38 -6.05 9.57
N LYS A 77 -8.68 -5.69 9.59
CA LYS A 77 -9.66 -6.25 10.53
C LYS A 77 -10.34 -7.48 9.94
N SER A 78 -11.14 -8.17 10.76
CA SER A 78 -12.01 -9.23 10.24
C SER A 78 -12.84 -8.72 9.06
N LEU A 79 -13.03 -9.58 8.06
CA LEU A 79 -13.73 -9.21 6.83
C LEU A 79 -15.11 -8.57 7.07
N GLU A 80 -15.83 -9.04 8.10
CA GLU A 80 -17.13 -8.48 8.50
C GLU A 80 -17.04 -6.99 8.86
N LEU A 81 -16.00 -6.60 9.60
CA LEU A 81 -15.78 -5.20 9.97
C LEU A 81 -15.25 -4.40 8.79
N TYR A 82 -14.31 -4.97 8.04
CA TYR A 82 -13.71 -4.27 6.91
C TYR A 82 -14.78 -3.89 5.87
N ARG A 83 -15.68 -4.82 5.53
CA ARG A 83 -16.79 -4.54 4.60
C ARG A 83 -17.68 -3.39 5.05
N GLN A 84 -18.00 -3.31 6.35
CA GLN A 84 -18.79 -2.18 6.89
C GLN A 84 -18.05 -0.83 6.74
N TRP A 85 -16.73 -0.82 6.89
CA TRP A 85 -15.93 0.39 6.67
C TRP A 85 -15.86 0.75 5.19
N THR A 86 -15.70 -0.24 4.30
CA THR A 86 -15.73 -0.02 2.85
C THR A 86 -17.08 0.55 2.41
N ASP A 87 -18.20 0.01 2.89
CA ASP A 87 -19.53 0.54 2.57
C ASP A 87 -19.68 2.02 2.98
N ARG A 88 -19.18 2.37 4.18
CA ARG A 88 -19.24 3.73 4.72
C ARG A 88 -18.39 4.72 3.93
N ILE A 89 -17.14 4.36 3.59
CA ILE A 89 -16.27 5.28 2.85
C ILE A 89 -16.76 5.48 1.42
N MET A 90 -17.29 4.42 0.79
CA MET A 90 -17.89 4.55 -0.54
C MET A 90 -19.16 5.39 -0.51
N GLU A 91 -20.01 5.25 0.52
CA GLU A 91 -21.16 6.14 0.71
C GLU A 91 -20.72 7.61 0.81
N GLU A 92 -19.68 7.91 1.58
CA GLU A 92 -19.14 9.25 1.72
C GLU A 92 -18.59 9.82 0.40
N PHE A 93 -17.78 9.03 -0.33
CA PHE A 93 -17.26 9.41 -1.65
C PHE A 93 -18.37 9.68 -2.66
N PHE A 94 -19.41 8.84 -2.69
CA PHE A 94 -20.54 9.06 -3.59
C PHE A 94 -21.35 10.31 -3.22
N GLN A 95 -21.48 10.61 -1.93
CA GLN A 95 -22.09 11.88 -1.49
C GLN A 95 -21.25 13.10 -1.89
N GLN A 96 -19.91 12.99 -1.91
CA GLN A 96 -19.04 14.02 -2.45
C GLN A 96 -19.24 14.19 -3.96
N GLY A 97 -19.22 13.09 -4.73
CA GLY A 97 -19.40 13.14 -6.18
C GLY A 97 -20.77 13.68 -6.60
N ASP A 98 -21.82 13.39 -5.84
CA ASP A 98 -23.14 13.99 -6.06
C ASP A 98 -23.10 15.52 -5.86
N LYS A 99 -22.40 16.02 -4.83
CA LYS A 99 -22.22 17.48 -4.61
C LYS A 99 -21.35 18.14 -5.68
N GLU A 100 -20.31 17.48 -6.15
CA GLU A 100 -19.45 17.97 -7.26
C GLU A 100 -20.27 18.09 -8.54
N ARG A 101 -21.07 17.07 -8.86
CA ARG A 101 -21.98 17.08 -10.00
C ARG A 101 -23.00 18.21 -9.92
N GLU A 102 -23.62 18.41 -8.76
CA GLU A 102 -24.57 19.51 -8.54
C GLU A 102 -23.94 20.90 -8.74
N ARG A 103 -22.64 21.03 -8.44
CA ARG A 103 -21.88 22.28 -8.61
C ARG A 103 -21.26 22.43 -10.00
N GLY A 104 -21.43 21.45 -10.89
CA GLY A 104 -20.83 21.46 -12.22
C GLY A 104 -19.29 21.34 -12.19
N MET A 105 -18.75 20.72 -11.14
CA MET A 105 -17.32 20.42 -11.00
C MET A 105 -16.99 19.09 -11.68
N GLU A 106 -15.72 18.89 -12.01
CA GLU A 106 -15.22 17.55 -12.34
C GLU A 106 -15.41 16.64 -11.12
N ILE A 107 -15.95 15.43 -11.34
CA ILE A 107 -16.18 14.49 -10.25
C ILE A 107 -14.85 13.84 -9.87
N SER A 108 -14.53 13.89 -8.59
CA SER A 108 -13.29 13.35 -8.06
C SER A 108 -13.16 11.85 -8.35
N PRO A 109 -11.91 11.37 -8.48
CA PRO A 109 -11.59 9.95 -8.38
C PRO A 109 -12.46 9.21 -7.35
N MET A 110 -12.98 8.04 -7.72
CA MET A 110 -13.77 7.14 -6.83
C MET A 110 -15.14 7.67 -6.38
N CYS A 111 -15.45 8.94 -6.62
CA CYS A 111 -16.67 9.58 -6.14
C CYS A 111 -17.88 9.40 -7.07
N ASP A 112 -17.70 8.83 -8.27
CA ASP A 112 -18.82 8.54 -9.17
C ASP A 112 -19.35 7.10 -9.03
N LYS A 113 -20.51 6.96 -8.39
CA LYS A 113 -21.22 5.68 -8.19
C LYS A 113 -21.59 4.94 -9.49
N HIS A 114 -21.56 5.61 -10.64
CA HIS A 114 -21.89 5.00 -11.92
C HIS A 114 -20.69 4.34 -12.61
N THR A 115 -19.47 4.69 -12.20
CA THR A 115 -18.22 4.22 -12.83
C THR A 115 -17.26 3.56 -11.85
N ALA A 116 -17.45 3.74 -10.54
CA ALA A 116 -16.60 3.16 -9.52
C ALA A 116 -16.69 1.62 -9.49
N SER A 117 -15.53 0.96 -9.50
CA SER A 117 -15.39 -0.46 -9.18
C SER A 117 -14.79 -0.58 -7.78
N VAL A 118 -15.66 -0.80 -6.79
CA VAL A 118 -15.27 -0.80 -5.37
C VAL A 118 -14.18 -1.85 -5.12
N GLU A 119 -14.36 -3.06 -5.64
CA GLU A 119 -13.48 -4.20 -5.40
C GLU A 119 -12.08 -3.95 -5.97
N LYS A 120 -11.99 -3.49 -7.23
CA LYS A 120 -10.70 -3.13 -7.86
C LYS A 120 -9.97 -2.06 -7.06
N SER A 121 -10.72 -1.08 -6.56
CA SER A 121 -10.14 0.04 -5.81
C SER A 121 -9.69 -0.36 -4.41
N GLN A 122 -10.40 -1.27 -3.72
CA GLN A 122 -9.91 -1.82 -2.45
C GLN A 122 -8.64 -2.64 -2.65
N VAL A 123 -8.55 -3.45 -3.71
CA VAL A 123 -7.31 -4.18 -4.04
C VAL A 123 -6.15 -3.22 -4.29
N GLY A 124 -6.33 -2.21 -5.14
CA GLY A 124 -5.29 -1.21 -5.40
C GLY A 124 -4.90 -0.43 -4.15
N PHE A 125 -5.86 -0.02 -3.33
CA PHE A 125 -5.56 0.66 -2.07
C PHE A 125 -4.72 -0.20 -1.13
N ILE A 126 -5.01 -1.51 -1.06
CA ILE A 126 -4.18 -2.43 -0.28
C ILE A 126 -2.78 -2.52 -0.89
N ASP A 127 -2.67 -2.80 -2.18
CA ASP A 127 -1.38 -3.06 -2.83
C ASP A 127 -0.43 -1.85 -2.79
N TYR A 128 -0.96 -0.63 -2.97
CA TYR A 128 -0.15 0.57 -3.12
C TYR A 128 0.02 1.40 -1.84
N ILE A 129 -0.90 1.29 -0.88
CA ILE A 129 -0.91 2.14 0.32
C ILE A 129 -0.82 1.30 1.59
N VAL A 130 -1.78 0.39 1.81
CA VAL A 130 -1.96 -0.25 3.12
C VAL A 130 -0.94 -1.36 3.35
N HIS A 131 -0.69 -2.22 2.37
CA HIS A 131 0.26 -3.32 2.48
C HIS A 131 1.70 -2.80 2.67
N PRO A 132 2.23 -1.86 1.86
CA PRO A 132 3.59 -1.35 2.08
C PRO A 132 3.79 -0.72 3.47
N LEU A 133 2.77 -0.04 4.00
CA LEU A 133 2.80 0.53 5.33
C LEU A 133 2.81 -0.55 6.42
N TRP A 134 1.86 -1.49 6.38
CA TRP A 134 1.74 -2.53 7.40
C TRP A 134 2.89 -3.53 7.36
N GLU A 135 3.44 -3.82 6.17
CA GLU A 135 4.65 -4.65 6.01
C GLU A 135 5.84 -3.99 6.71
N THR A 136 6.08 -2.70 6.44
CA THR A 136 7.17 -1.96 7.08
C THR A 136 6.95 -1.84 8.60
N TRP A 137 5.70 -1.66 9.05
CA TRP A 137 5.38 -1.66 10.48
C TRP A 137 5.65 -3.03 11.11
N ALA A 138 5.27 -4.11 10.46
CA ALA A 138 5.51 -5.47 10.94
C ALA A 138 7.01 -5.79 11.03
N ASP A 139 7.82 -5.31 10.08
CA ASP A 139 9.27 -5.41 10.16
C ASP A 139 9.82 -4.65 11.38
N LEU A 140 9.24 -3.50 11.75
CA LEU A 140 9.66 -2.75 12.93
C LEU A 140 9.39 -3.53 14.23
N VAL A 141 8.22 -4.15 14.34
CA VAL A 141 7.73 -4.80 15.58
C VAL A 141 7.74 -6.33 15.53
N GLN A 142 8.49 -6.92 14.60
CA GLN A 142 8.49 -8.37 14.37
C GLN A 142 8.72 -9.17 15.67
N PRO A 143 7.91 -10.22 15.94
CA PRO A 143 6.85 -10.80 15.10
C PRO A 143 5.43 -10.30 15.39
N ASP A 144 5.27 -9.23 16.18
CA ASP A 144 4.01 -8.92 16.87
C ASP A 144 2.82 -8.59 15.94
N ALA A 145 3.08 -8.19 14.69
CA ALA A 145 2.05 -7.80 13.73
C ALA A 145 1.74 -8.86 12.65
N GLN A 146 2.23 -10.10 12.79
CA GLN A 146 2.05 -11.13 11.76
C GLN A 146 0.57 -11.43 11.48
N ASP A 147 -0.25 -11.66 12.52
CA ASP A 147 -1.68 -11.95 12.35
C ASP A 147 -2.44 -10.81 11.63
N ILE A 148 -1.96 -9.57 11.77
CA ILE A 148 -2.53 -8.39 11.11
C ILE A 148 -2.22 -8.43 9.60
N LEU A 149 -1.00 -8.80 9.23
CA LEU A 149 -0.61 -8.98 7.82
C LEU A 149 -1.34 -10.15 7.17
N ASP A 150 -1.44 -11.28 7.86
CA ASP A 150 -2.16 -12.46 7.35
C ASP A 150 -3.63 -12.10 7.05
N THR A 151 -4.29 -11.38 7.97
CA THR A 151 -5.67 -10.91 7.78
C THR A 151 -5.78 -9.91 6.62
N LEU A 152 -4.79 -9.02 6.44
CA LEU A 152 -4.75 -8.08 5.33
C LEU A 152 -4.69 -8.81 3.98
N GLU A 153 -3.84 -9.83 3.88
CA GLU A 153 -3.69 -10.64 2.67
C GLU A 153 -4.97 -11.43 2.35
N ASP A 154 -5.58 -12.06 3.36
CA ASP A 154 -6.87 -12.75 3.22
C ASP A 154 -7.98 -11.82 2.69
N ASN A 155 -8.09 -10.62 3.28
CA ASN A 155 -9.07 -9.62 2.85
C ASN A 155 -8.81 -9.10 1.43
N ARG A 156 -7.54 -8.88 1.08
CA ARG A 156 -7.12 -8.47 -0.28
C ARG A 156 -7.51 -9.53 -1.31
N ASN A 157 -7.23 -10.79 -1.01
CA ASN A 157 -7.59 -11.92 -1.86
C ASN A 157 -9.10 -12.10 -1.99
N TRP A 158 -9.85 -11.87 -0.90
CA TRP A 158 -11.31 -11.86 -0.95
C TRP A 158 -11.84 -10.79 -1.91
N TYR A 159 -11.40 -9.52 -1.78
CA TYR A 159 -11.82 -8.46 -2.70
C TYR A 159 -11.39 -8.73 -4.15
N GLN A 160 -10.19 -9.28 -4.37
CA GLN A 160 -9.73 -9.70 -5.70
C GLN A 160 -10.68 -10.74 -6.32
N SER A 161 -11.16 -11.71 -5.53
CA SER A 161 -12.07 -12.76 -5.99
C SER A 161 -13.48 -12.25 -6.33
N MET A 162 -13.86 -11.09 -5.80
CA MET A 162 -15.15 -10.44 -6.04
C MET A 162 -15.16 -9.60 -7.32
N ILE A 163 -13.99 -9.33 -7.92
CA ILE A 163 -13.90 -8.59 -9.18
C ILE A 163 -14.49 -9.46 -10.31
N PRO A 164 -15.51 -8.98 -11.05
CA PRO A 164 -16.08 -9.73 -12.16
C PRO A 164 -15.02 -10.11 -13.19
N GLN A 165 -14.97 -11.39 -13.55
CA GLN A 165 -14.15 -11.88 -14.66
C GLN A 165 -14.73 -11.36 -15.98
N SER A 166 -14.19 -10.27 -16.50
CA SER A 166 -14.42 -9.88 -17.89
C SER A 166 -13.76 -10.92 -18.80
N PRO A 167 -14.33 -11.26 -19.97
CA PRO A 167 -13.63 -12.10 -20.95
C PRO A 167 -12.29 -11.45 -21.28
N SER A 168 -11.19 -12.21 -21.19
CA SER A 168 -9.82 -11.71 -21.19
C SER A 168 -9.55 -10.73 -22.35
N PRO A 169 -9.17 -9.47 -22.08
CA PRO A 169 -8.59 -8.60 -23.09
C PRO A 169 -7.11 -8.96 -23.32
N PRO A 170 -6.49 -8.48 -24.42
CA PRO A 170 -5.07 -8.71 -24.71
C PRO A 170 -4.15 -8.14 -23.61
N LEU A 171 -2.98 -8.75 -23.42
CA LEU A 171 -2.00 -8.49 -22.35
C LEU A 171 -1.58 -7.01 -22.20
N ASP A 172 -1.75 -6.17 -23.22
CA ASP A 172 -1.38 -4.75 -23.19
C ASP A 172 -2.35 -3.85 -22.39
N GLU A 173 -3.60 -4.26 -22.15
CA GLU A 173 -4.58 -3.43 -21.42
C GLU A 173 -4.47 -3.56 -19.89
N GLN A 174 -3.99 -4.69 -19.37
CA GLN A 174 -3.81 -4.89 -17.92
C GLN A 174 -2.79 -3.93 -17.29
N ASN A 175 -1.71 -3.62 -18.01
CA ASN A 175 -0.68 -2.70 -17.51
C ASN A 175 -1.19 -1.25 -17.44
N ARG A 176 -2.10 -0.87 -18.35
CA ARG A 176 -2.73 0.47 -18.37
C ARG A 176 -3.73 0.67 -17.23
N ASP A 177 -4.51 -0.35 -16.87
CA ASP A 177 -5.45 -0.27 -15.75
C ASP A 177 -4.72 -0.09 -14.41
N CYS A 178 -3.61 -0.81 -14.21
CA CYS A 178 -2.75 -0.64 -13.02
C CYS A 178 -2.07 0.73 -13.00
N GLN A 179 -1.56 1.21 -14.15
CA GLN A 179 -0.97 2.56 -14.26
C GLN A 179 -2.01 3.66 -14.03
N GLY A 180 -3.23 3.51 -14.54
CA GLY A 180 -4.32 4.48 -14.31
C GLY A 180 -4.78 4.49 -12.86
N LEU A 181 -4.79 3.35 -12.17
CA LEU A 181 -5.07 3.29 -10.74
C LEU A 181 -3.96 3.95 -9.91
N MET A 182 -2.71 3.77 -10.34
CA MET A 182 -1.52 4.37 -9.72
C MET A 182 -1.48 5.90 -9.94
N GLU A 183 -1.78 6.39 -11.14
CA GLU A 183 -1.95 7.82 -11.43
C GLU A 183 -3.12 8.41 -10.64
N LYS A 184 -4.21 7.66 -10.44
CA LYS A 184 -5.38 8.09 -9.67
C LYS A 184 -5.05 8.28 -8.18
N PHE A 185 -4.36 7.33 -7.56
CA PHE A 185 -3.93 7.47 -6.17
C PHE A 185 -2.81 8.50 -6.02
N GLN A 186 -1.89 8.60 -6.98
CA GLN A 186 -0.84 9.61 -6.98
C GLN A 186 -1.43 11.03 -7.14
N PHE A 187 -2.42 11.22 -8.01
CA PHE A 187 -3.12 12.48 -8.20
C PHE A 187 -3.85 12.92 -6.94
N GLU A 188 -4.51 12.00 -6.24
CA GLU A 188 -5.20 12.26 -4.97
C GLU A 188 -4.22 12.66 -3.85
N LEU A 189 -3.04 12.05 -3.76
CA LEU A 189 -1.97 12.51 -2.86
C LEU A 189 -1.44 13.92 -3.20
N THR A 190 -1.42 14.29 -4.48
CA THR A 190 -0.88 15.60 -4.93
C THR A 190 -1.89 16.75 -4.92
N LEU A 191 -3.19 16.47 -5.13
CA LEU A 191 -4.23 17.50 -5.06
C LEU A 191 -4.34 18.12 -3.66
N GLU A 192 -4.00 17.37 -2.61
CA GLU A 192 -3.91 17.90 -1.24
C GLU A 192 -2.69 18.82 -1.03
N GLU A 193 -1.67 18.77 -1.89
CA GLU A 193 -0.49 19.65 -1.79
C GLU A 193 -0.67 21.00 -2.51
N GLU A 194 -1.44 21.06 -3.60
CA GLU A 194 -1.58 22.29 -4.41
C GLU A 194 -2.40 23.40 -3.72
N ASP A 195 -3.24 23.07 -2.74
CA ASP A 195 -3.99 24.06 -1.94
C ASP A 195 -3.14 24.74 -0.84
N SER A 196 -1.87 24.34 -0.69
CA SER A 196 -1.02 24.83 0.41
C SER A 196 0.46 24.93 0.02
N GLU A 197 0.81 25.79 -0.95
CA GLU A 197 1.89 26.79 -0.85
C GLU A 197 2.21 27.47 -2.19
N GLY A 198 2.49 28.79 -2.13
CA GLY A 198 2.95 29.61 -3.25
C GLY A 198 4.38 29.28 -3.71
N PRO A 199 4.88 29.98 -4.75
CA PRO A 199 5.99 29.49 -5.57
C PRO A 199 7.33 29.68 -4.86
N ASP A 200 8.08 28.58 -4.72
CA ASP A 200 9.46 28.44 -5.19
C ASP A 200 10.15 27.28 -4.46
N LYS A 201 10.47 26.20 -5.20
CA LYS A 201 11.85 25.71 -5.38
C LYS A 201 11.90 24.44 -6.23
N GLU A 202 12.61 24.57 -7.34
CA GLU A 202 13.12 23.46 -8.15
C GLU A 202 14.02 22.54 -7.32
N GLY A 203 13.77 21.24 -7.38
CA GLY A 203 14.58 20.19 -6.76
C GLY A 203 14.35 18.85 -7.46
N GLU A 204 15.42 18.31 -8.03
CA GLU A 204 15.50 17.16 -8.94
C GLU A 204 14.72 15.92 -8.48
N GLY A 205 13.85 15.41 -9.37
CA GLY A 205 13.09 14.18 -9.17
C GLY A 205 14.00 12.95 -9.22
N HIS A 206 14.23 12.33 -8.05
CA HIS A 206 14.84 11.01 -7.96
C HIS A 206 13.77 9.94 -8.19
N ASN A 207 13.96 9.14 -9.25
CA ASN A 207 13.10 8.05 -9.65
C ASN A 207 13.37 6.82 -8.74
N TYR A 208 12.61 6.69 -7.64
CA TYR A 208 12.83 5.67 -6.59
C TYR A 208 12.11 4.32 -6.82
N PHE A 209 11.45 4.11 -7.96
CA PHE A 209 10.49 3.01 -8.14
C PHE A 209 11.06 1.70 -8.74
N SER A 210 12.34 1.36 -8.50
CA SER A 210 12.93 0.18 -9.15
C SER A 210 12.74 -1.16 -8.42
N SER A 211 12.15 -1.21 -7.22
CA SER A 211 12.20 -2.43 -6.39
C SER A 211 10.90 -2.76 -5.68
N THR A 212 9.84 -3.06 -6.43
CA THR A 212 8.75 -3.89 -5.91
C THR A 212 8.61 -5.07 -6.85
N LYS A 213 9.02 -6.27 -6.40
CA LYS A 213 8.83 -7.50 -7.18
C LYS A 213 7.33 -7.79 -7.23
N THR A 214 6.75 -7.76 -8.42
CA THR A 214 5.42 -8.27 -8.71
C THR A 214 5.35 -9.74 -8.32
N LEU A 215 4.57 -10.08 -7.30
CA LEU A 215 4.26 -11.46 -6.94
C LEU A 215 3.17 -11.96 -7.90
N CYS A 216 3.56 -12.43 -9.09
CA CYS A 216 2.64 -13.19 -9.94
C CYS A 216 2.67 -14.65 -9.48
N VAL A 217 1.58 -15.12 -8.87
CA VAL A 217 1.36 -16.55 -8.61
C VAL A 217 1.03 -17.23 -9.94
N ILE A 218 1.88 -18.16 -10.38
CA ILE A 218 1.63 -19.03 -11.53
C ILE A 218 0.83 -20.23 -11.03
N ASP A 219 -0.38 -20.42 -11.57
CA ASP A 219 -1.22 -21.61 -11.35
C ASP A 219 -0.52 -22.89 -11.89
N PRO A 220 -0.42 -24.01 -11.13
CA PRO A 220 0.32 -25.19 -11.57
C PRO A 220 -0.41 -26.14 -12.54
N ASP A 221 -1.65 -25.85 -12.97
CA ASP A 221 -2.51 -26.84 -13.65
C ASP A 221 -2.77 -26.55 -15.14
N HIS A 222 -1.70 -26.34 -15.91
CA HIS A 222 -1.77 -26.50 -17.37
C HIS A 222 -0.54 -27.24 -17.92
N ARG A 223 -0.50 -28.56 -17.68
CA ARG A 223 0.32 -29.50 -18.45
C ARG A 223 -0.55 -30.08 -19.57
N ASP A 224 -0.30 -29.66 -20.80
CA ASP A 224 -0.62 -30.44 -22.01
C ASP A 224 0.29 -29.97 -23.16
N SER A 225 1.22 -30.79 -23.65
CA SER A 225 1.03 -31.87 -24.64
C SER A 225 1.19 -31.38 -26.09
N LEU A 226 2.43 -31.26 -26.55
CA LEU A 226 2.88 -31.31 -27.95
C LEU A 226 4.30 -31.90 -27.90
N GLY A 227 4.67 -33.03 -28.49
CA GLY A 227 4.32 -33.60 -29.78
C GLY A 227 5.64 -33.77 -30.56
N GLU A 228 6.12 -35.00 -30.66
CA GLU A 228 7.40 -35.40 -31.28
C GLU A 228 7.52 -34.98 -32.76
N THR A 229 8.73 -34.62 -33.20
CA THR A 229 9.25 -34.98 -34.54
C THR A 229 10.78 -35.03 -34.56
N ASP A 230 11.30 -36.13 -35.10
CA ASP A 230 12.68 -36.52 -35.35
C ASP A 230 13.55 -35.54 -36.17
N GLY A 231 14.86 -35.64 -36.00
CA GLY A 231 15.87 -34.99 -36.85
C GLY A 231 17.32 -35.28 -36.43
N ASP A 232 17.78 -36.50 -36.73
CA ASP A 232 19.16 -37.00 -36.63
C ASP A 232 20.20 -36.18 -37.43
N THR A 233 21.40 -35.97 -36.87
CA THR A 233 22.69 -36.24 -37.55
C THR A 233 23.91 -36.02 -36.63
N GLY A 234 24.48 -37.14 -36.18
CA GLY A 234 25.88 -37.52 -36.42
C GLY A 234 27.04 -36.71 -35.80
N ALA A 235 27.67 -37.30 -34.78
CA ALA A 235 29.13 -37.23 -34.60
C ALA A 235 29.65 -38.57 -34.06
N GLU A 236 30.30 -39.33 -34.94
CA GLU A 236 30.98 -40.60 -34.64
C GLU A 236 32.17 -40.38 -33.69
N ASP A 237 32.27 -41.20 -32.65
CA ASP A 237 33.54 -41.49 -31.96
C ASP A 237 33.80 -43.01 -32.04
N LYS A 238 34.86 -43.39 -32.76
CA LYS A 238 35.32 -44.77 -32.94
C LYS A 238 36.66 -44.92 -32.25
N SER A 239 36.72 -45.83 -31.28
CA SER A 239 37.94 -46.43 -30.76
C SER A 239 37.64 -47.90 -30.36
N PRO A 240 38.64 -48.81 -30.37
CA PRO A 240 38.56 -50.03 -31.20
C PRO A 240 38.45 -51.37 -30.44
N ILE A 241 38.02 -52.39 -31.21
CA ILE A 241 38.49 -53.79 -31.29
C ILE A 241 38.35 -54.68 -30.03
N ASP A 242 37.55 -55.75 -30.13
CA ASP A 242 38.11 -57.12 -30.15
C ASP A 242 37.10 -58.19 -30.61
N THR A 243 37.61 -59.13 -31.42
CA THR A 243 37.07 -60.40 -31.94
C THR A 243 36.09 -60.42 -33.11
#